data_AF-A0A4Z2GA11-F1
#
_entry.id   AF-A0A4Z2GA11-F1
#
_cell.length_a   1.000
_cell.length_b   1.000
_cell.length_c   1.000
_cell.angle_alpha   90.00
_cell.angle_beta   90.00
_cell.angle_gamma   90.00
#
_symmetry.space_group_name_H-M   'P 1'
#
loop_
_entity.id
_entity.type
_entity.pdbx_description
1 polymer ?
#
loop_
_entity_poly.entity_id
_entity_poly.type
_entity_poly.pdbx_seq_one_letter_code
_entity_poly.pdbx_strand_id
1 'polypeptide(L)'
;MFLETLVDFITVHREDLQDWLFVLLTQLLKKMGADLLGSVQAKVQKALDITRESFPFDQQFNILMRFIVDQTQTPNLKVKVAILKYIESLARQMDPTDFVNSSETRLAVSRIITWTTEPKSSDVRKTLHNWVSEELAGKSSPAASLSAEGNQEERCKQAAQVVLISMFELNTPEFTMLLGALPKTFQDGATKLLHNHLKNSSNTSSGVVSPHEYRNHHLSLPFMVSHAWIMCHGGWCHDRRWH
;
A
#
# COMPACT_ATOMS: atom_id res chain seq x y z
N MET A 1 4.90 23.25 -19.89
CA MET A 1 3.95 23.27 -21.00
C MET A 1 3.06 22.03 -20.97
N PHE A 2 3.43 20.85 -21.49
CA PHE A 2 2.49 19.71 -21.58
C PHE A 2 1.79 19.32 -20.26
N LEU A 3 2.52 19.15 -19.15
CA LEU A 3 1.92 18.74 -17.87
C LEU A 3 1.00 19.81 -17.24
N GLU A 4 1.22 21.08 -17.55
CA GLU A 4 0.34 22.16 -17.08
C GLU A 4 -0.96 22.14 -17.89
N THR A 5 -0.86 22.03 -19.21
CA THR A 5 -2.01 21.86 -20.09
C THR A 5 -2.80 20.59 -19.79
N LEU A 6 -2.12 19.51 -19.36
CA LEU A 6 -2.78 18.28 -18.95
C LEU A 6 -3.69 18.49 -17.73
N VAL A 7 -3.27 19.29 -16.74
CA VAL A 7 -4.10 19.61 -15.57
C VAL A 7 -5.37 20.35 -15.98
N ASP A 8 -5.23 21.36 -16.84
CA ASP A 8 -6.38 22.12 -17.35
C ASP A 8 -7.31 21.20 -18.16
N PHE A 9 -6.74 20.35 -19.02
CA PHE A 9 -7.46 19.40 -19.84
C PHE A 9 -8.28 18.40 -19.01
N ILE A 10 -7.68 17.81 -17.95
CA ILE A 10 -8.40 16.90 -17.04
C ILE A 10 -9.57 17.62 -16.39
N THR A 11 -9.35 18.83 -15.89
CA THR A 11 -10.37 19.58 -15.15
C THR A 11 -11.58 19.92 -16.03
N VAL A 12 -11.31 20.34 -17.27
CA VAL A 12 -12.34 20.77 -18.23
C VAL A 12 -13.08 19.57 -18.83
N HIS A 13 -12.38 18.48 -19.16
CA HIS A 13 -12.92 17.36 -19.93
C HIS A 13 -13.08 16.06 -19.13
N ARG A 14 -13.14 16.11 -17.79
CA ARG A 14 -13.22 14.91 -16.92
C ARG A 14 -14.34 13.92 -17.31
N GLU A 15 -15.47 14.42 -17.79
CA GLU A 15 -16.61 13.59 -18.19
C GLU A 15 -16.30 12.76 -19.45
N ASP A 16 -15.60 13.37 -20.42
CA ASP A 16 -15.18 12.70 -21.66
C ASP A 16 -13.96 11.79 -21.47
N LEU A 17 -13.25 11.94 -20.35
CA LEU A 17 -12.00 11.25 -20.06
C LEU A 17 -12.15 9.97 -19.24
N GLN A 18 -13.38 9.56 -18.89
CA GLN A 18 -13.60 8.35 -18.09
C GLN A 18 -13.01 7.10 -18.77
N ASP A 19 -13.24 6.94 -20.08
CA ASP A 19 -12.69 5.81 -20.86
C ASP A 19 -11.14 5.85 -20.94
N TRP A 20 -10.57 7.04 -20.78
CA TRP A 20 -9.13 7.27 -20.84
C TRP A 20 -8.47 7.23 -19.46
N LEU A 21 -9.24 7.14 -18.36
CA LEU A 21 -8.74 7.20 -16.98
C LEU A 21 -7.68 6.13 -16.72
N PHE A 22 -7.88 4.91 -17.22
CA PHE A 22 -6.88 3.85 -17.08
C PHE A 22 -5.52 4.26 -17.65
N VAL A 23 -5.52 4.79 -18.88
CA VAL A 23 -4.28 5.20 -19.56
C VAL A 23 -3.68 6.41 -18.84
N LEU A 24 -4.49 7.41 -18.52
CA LEU A 24 -4.04 8.62 -17.82
C LEU A 24 -3.36 8.29 -16.50
N LEU A 25 -4.07 7.58 -15.61
CA LEU A 25 -3.58 7.29 -14.26
C LEU A 25 -2.33 6.40 -14.30
N THR A 26 -2.37 5.29 -15.05
CA THR A 26 -1.24 4.35 -15.09
C THR A 26 0.00 4.97 -15.74
N GLN A 27 -0.14 5.83 -16.76
CA GLN A 27 1.00 6.50 -17.39
C GLN A 27 1.61 7.57 -16.47
N LEU A 28 0.80 8.33 -15.74
CA LEU A 28 1.31 9.28 -14.74
C LEU A 28 2.07 8.56 -13.62
N LEU A 29 1.55 7.42 -13.12
CA LEU A 29 2.23 6.60 -12.11
C LEU A 29 3.55 6.01 -12.63
N LYS A 30 3.59 5.51 -13.88
CA LYS A 30 4.84 5.06 -14.52
C LYS A 30 5.83 6.21 -14.65
N LYS A 31 5.36 7.42 -14.98
CA LYS A 31 6.20 8.62 -15.11
C LYS A 31 6.88 9.00 -13.80
N MET A 32 6.22 8.82 -12.65
CA MET A 32 6.83 9.01 -11.32
C MET A 32 8.01 8.06 -11.03
N GLY A 33 8.07 6.93 -11.74
CA GLY A 33 9.17 5.98 -11.65
C GLY A 33 10.38 6.30 -12.51
N ALA A 34 10.30 7.34 -13.35
CA ALA A 34 11.41 7.80 -14.16
C ALA A 34 12.34 8.73 -13.36
N ASP A 35 13.58 8.87 -13.82
CA ASP A 35 14.52 9.84 -13.27
C ASP A 35 14.18 11.24 -13.79
N LEU A 36 13.23 11.87 -13.12
CA LEU A 36 12.75 13.22 -13.42
C LEU A 36 13.48 14.25 -12.57
N LEU A 37 13.65 15.46 -13.11
CA LEU A 37 13.99 16.63 -12.30
C LEU A 37 12.86 16.93 -11.31
N GLY A 38 13.20 17.41 -10.10
CA GLY A 38 12.22 17.68 -9.04
C GLY A 38 11.07 18.61 -9.47
N SER A 39 11.35 19.60 -10.33
CA SER A 39 10.34 20.50 -10.90
C SER A 39 9.35 19.78 -11.84
N VAL A 40 9.82 18.79 -12.60
CA VAL A 40 8.97 17.97 -13.47
C VAL A 40 8.19 16.96 -12.64
N GLN A 41 8.83 16.34 -11.65
CA GLN A 41 8.18 15.43 -10.71
C GLN A 41 7.03 16.11 -9.97
N ALA A 42 7.20 17.36 -9.51
CA ALA A 42 6.15 18.14 -8.88
C ALA A 42 4.93 18.36 -9.80
N LYS A 43 5.16 18.54 -11.11
CA LYS A 43 4.07 18.67 -12.10
C LYS A 43 3.35 17.35 -12.36
N VAL A 44 4.08 16.23 -12.39
CA VAL A 44 3.45 14.89 -12.49
C VAL A 44 2.63 14.59 -11.24
N GLN A 45 3.16 14.92 -10.05
CA GLN A 45 2.44 14.79 -8.79
C GLN A 45 1.16 15.64 -8.78
N LYS A 46 1.25 16.90 -9.21
CA LYS A 46 0.06 17.76 -9.36
C LYS A 46 -0.98 17.17 -10.32
N ALA A 47 -0.56 16.60 -11.45
CA ALA A 47 -1.47 15.93 -12.38
C ALA A 47 -2.14 14.70 -11.74
N LEU A 48 -1.40 13.92 -10.94
CA LEU A 48 -1.95 12.79 -10.18
C LEU A 48 -2.98 13.27 -9.13
N ASP A 49 -2.68 14.34 -8.40
CA ASP A 49 -3.58 14.91 -7.39
C ASP A 49 -4.89 15.40 -8.04
N ILE A 50 -4.81 16.13 -9.16
CA ILE A 50 -5.99 16.57 -9.90
C ILE A 50 -6.76 15.38 -10.49
N THR A 51 -6.07 14.35 -11.00
CA THR A 51 -6.73 13.11 -11.44
C THR A 51 -7.49 12.49 -10.27
N ARG A 52 -6.92 12.46 -9.08
CA ARG A 52 -7.57 11.87 -7.90
C ARG A 52 -8.87 12.60 -7.56
N GLU A 53 -8.86 13.92 -7.63
CA GLU A 53 -10.00 14.78 -7.28
C GLU A 53 -11.07 14.84 -8.37
N SER A 54 -10.73 14.50 -9.62
CA SER A 54 -11.61 14.69 -10.79
C SER A 54 -12.44 13.46 -11.17
N PHE A 55 -12.05 12.26 -10.75
CA PHE A 55 -12.69 11.01 -11.17
C PHE A 55 -13.29 10.24 -9.97
N PRO A 56 -14.28 9.36 -10.18
CA PRO A 56 -14.84 8.53 -9.10
C PRO A 56 -13.78 7.66 -8.42
N PHE A 57 -13.80 7.60 -7.08
CA PHE A 57 -12.75 6.93 -6.31
C PHE A 57 -12.77 5.40 -6.48
N ASP A 58 -13.95 4.81 -6.57
CA ASP A 58 -14.17 3.38 -6.87
C ASP A 58 -13.51 2.97 -8.19
N GLN A 59 -13.69 3.76 -9.25
CA GLN A 59 -13.09 3.51 -10.57
C GLN A 59 -11.56 3.58 -10.51
N GLN A 60 -11.02 4.60 -9.85
CA GLN A 60 -9.58 4.75 -9.66
C GLN A 60 -8.99 3.58 -8.85
N PHE A 61 -9.65 3.18 -7.75
CA PHE A 61 -9.22 2.07 -6.92
C PHE A 61 -9.19 0.77 -7.72
N ASN A 62 -10.25 0.49 -8.49
CA ASN A 62 -10.34 -0.69 -9.36
C ASN A 62 -9.24 -0.72 -10.42
N ILE A 63 -8.91 0.42 -11.03
CA ILE A 63 -7.79 0.56 -11.97
C ILE A 63 -6.46 0.22 -11.28
N LEU A 64 -6.24 0.72 -10.06
CA LEU A 64 -5.00 0.47 -9.30
C LEU A 64 -4.87 -1.00 -8.92
N MET A 65 -5.94 -1.67 -8.47
CA MET A 65 -5.92 -3.10 -8.19
C MET A 65 -5.54 -3.91 -9.44
N ARG A 66 -6.17 -3.59 -10.59
CA ARG A 66 -5.84 -4.23 -11.89
C ARG A 66 -4.40 -3.97 -12.31
N PHE A 67 -3.90 -2.75 -12.12
CA PHE A 67 -2.55 -2.38 -12.51
C PHE A 67 -1.48 -3.08 -11.67
N ILE A 68 -1.72 -3.32 -10.38
CA ILE A 68 -0.79 -4.04 -9.50
C ILE A 68 -0.59 -5.50 -9.93
N VAL A 69 -1.66 -6.14 -10.42
CA VAL A 69 -1.67 -7.57 -10.76
C VAL A 69 -1.40 -7.82 -12.25
N ASP A 70 -1.21 -6.77 -13.04
CA ASP A 70 -0.89 -6.87 -14.46
C ASP A 70 0.49 -7.52 -14.66
N GLN A 71 0.47 -8.76 -15.16
CA GLN A 71 1.67 -9.56 -15.40
C GLN A 71 2.53 -9.03 -16.56
N THR A 72 1.98 -8.15 -17.40
CA THR A 72 2.72 -7.53 -18.50
C THR A 72 3.62 -6.38 -18.03
N GLN A 73 3.46 -5.96 -16.78
CA GLN A 73 4.17 -4.82 -16.20
C GLN A 73 5.19 -5.28 -15.17
N THR A 74 6.39 -4.73 -15.24
CA THR A 74 7.44 -4.92 -14.23
C THR A 74 7.77 -3.59 -13.55
N PRO A 75 6.92 -3.10 -12.63
CA PRO A 75 7.11 -1.80 -11.99
C PRO A 75 8.39 -1.81 -11.13
N ASN A 76 9.26 -0.82 -11.36
CA ASN A 76 10.42 -0.58 -10.51
C ASN A 76 9.99 -0.08 -9.11
N LEU A 77 10.93 -0.02 -8.15
CA LEU A 77 10.62 0.39 -6.77
C LEU A 77 10.01 1.80 -6.67
N LYS A 78 10.39 2.73 -7.54
CA LYS A 78 9.80 4.09 -7.56
C LYS A 78 8.36 4.07 -8.03
N VAL A 79 8.03 3.29 -9.08
CA VAL A 79 6.65 3.09 -9.53
C VAL A 79 5.82 2.42 -8.44
N LYS A 80 6.33 1.36 -7.80
CA LYS A 80 5.64 0.70 -6.68
C LYS A 80 5.31 1.71 -5.57
N VAL A 81 6.29 2.51 -5.13
CA VAL A 81 6.06 3.55 -4.12
C VAL A 81 5.03 4.59 -4.58
N ALA A 82 5.05 5.01 -5.84
CA ALA A 82 4.07 5.95 -6.38
C ALA A 82 2.65 5.38 -6.37
N ILE A 83 2.47 4.13 -6.81
CA ILE A 83 1.18 3.41 -6.76
C ILE A 83 0.68 3.34 -5.31
N LEU A 84 1.54 2.90 -4.39
CA LEU A 84 1.18 2.72 -2.98
C LEU A 84 0.77 4.05 -2.33
N LYS A 85 1.54 5.12 -2.54
CA LYS A 85 1.17 6.45 -2.02
C LYS A 85 -0.13 6.98 -2.61
N TYR A 86 -0.40 6.67 -3.89
CA TYR A 86 -1.67 7.04 -4.51
C TYR A 86 -2.84 6.29 -3.87
N ILE A 87 -2.73 4.96 -3.72
CA ILE A 87 -3.75 4.13 -3.07
C ILE A 87 -4.00 4.59 -1.63
N GLU A 88 -2.94 4.84 -0.87
CA GLU A 88 -3.04 5.33 0.51
C GLU A 88 -3.85 6.63 0.58
N SER A 89 -3.52 7.61 -0.25
CA SER A 89 -4.22 8.89 -0.25
C SER A 89 -5.63 8.82 -0.84
N LEU A 90 -5.89 7.85 -1.73
CA LEU A 90 -7.22 7.56 -2.26
C LEU A 90 -8.10 6.91 -1.17
N ALA A 91 -7.59 5.90 -0.48
CA ALA A 91 -8.29 5.17 0.57
C ALA A 91 -8.73 6.06 1.75
N ARG A 92 -8.01 7.15 2.04
CA ARG A 92 -8.44 8.14 3.05
C ARG A 92 -9.68 8.94 2.68
N GLN A 93 -10.05 8.97 1.41
CA GLN A 93 -11.16 9.78 0.88
C GLN A 93 -12.31 8.93 0.35
N MET A 94 -12.08 7.63 0.13
CA MET A 94 -13.08 6.66 -0.30
C MET A 94 -14.16 6.42 0.77
N ASP A 95 -15.36 6.10 0.31
CA ASP A 95 -16.39 5.53 1.18
C ASP A 95 -16.07 4.04 1.42
N PRO A 96 -16.40 3.46 2.59
CA PRO A 96 -16.20 2.03 2.84
C PRO A 96 -16.84 1.11 1.78
N THR A 97 -17.93 1.55 1.13
CA THR A 97 -18.61 0.79 0.07
C THR A 97 -17.84 0.75 -1.25
N ASP A 98 -16.90 1.67 -1.49
CA ASP A 98 -16.02 1.66 -2.65
C ASP A 98 -14.97 0.53 -2.56
N PHE A 99 -14.68 0.04 -1.35
CA PHE A 99 -13.79 -1.08 -1.12
C PHE A 99 -14.52 -2.42 -1.28
N VAL A 100 -14.31 -3.08 -2.43
CA VAL A 100 -14.95 -4.36 -2.75
C VAL A 100 -13.95 -5.51 -2.69
N ASN A 101 -14.32 -6.60 -1.98
CA ASN A 101 -13.56 -7.85 -1.95
C ASN A 101 -13.71 -8.67 -3.25
N SER A 102 -13.14 -8.17 -4.34
CA SER A 102 -13.09 -8.88 -5.63
C SER A 102 -11.90 -9.85 -5.71
N SER A 103 -11.81 -10.61 -6.81
CA SER A 103 -10.62 -11.40 -7.14
C SER A 103 -9.39 -10.52 -7.34
N GLU A 104 -9.57 -9.38 -8.00
CA GLU A 104 -8.53 -8.41 -8.32
C GLU A 104 -7.98 -7.77 -7.04
N THR A 105 -8.86 -7.35 -6.12
CA THR A 105 -8.46 -6.78 -4.83
C THR A 105 -7.68 -7.81 -4.01
N ARG A 106 -8.13 -9.08 -3.97
CA ARG A 106 -7.40 -10.16 -3.28
C ARG A 106 -5.99 -10.39 -3.82
N LEU A 107 -5.85 -10.45 -5.15
CA LEU A 107 -4.55 -10.62 -5.80
C LEU A 107 -3.64 -9.41 -5.56
N ALA A 108 -4.20 -8.19 -5.65
CA ALA A 108 -3.46 -6.95 -5.41
C ALA A 108 -2.99 -6.85 -3.96
N VAL A 109 -3.86 -7.12 -2.98
CA VAL A 109 -3.49 -7.15 -1.55
C VAL A 109 -2.42 -8.21 -1.29
N SER A 110 -2.54 -9.40 -1.88
CA SER A 110 -1.50 -10.44 -1.78
C SER A 110 -0.15 -9.92 -2.29
N ARG A 111 -0.16 -9.23 -3.43
CA ARG A 111 1.04 -8.62 -4.02
C ARG A 111 1.63 -7.52 -3.14
N ILE A 112 0.80 -6.67 -2.55
CA ILE A 112 1.24 -5.63 -1.61
C ILE A 112 1.87 -6.26 -0.36
N ILE A 113 1.31 -7.36 0.16
CA ILE A 113 1.92 -8.12 1.27
C ILE A 113 3.30 -8.69 0.86
N THR A 114 3.49 -9.15 -0.38
CA THR A 114 4.85 -9.54 -0.83
C THR A 114 5.82 -8.36 -0.83
N TRP A 115 5.35 -7.15 -1.09
CA TRP A 115 6.21 -5.95 -1.06
C TRP A 115 6.56 -5.48 0.35
N THR A 116 5.84 -5.91 1.40
CA THR A 116 6.25 -5.66 2.79
C THR A 116 7.35 -6.62 3.27
N THR A 117 7.54 -7.74 2.57
CA THR A 117 8.40 -8.85 2.99
C THR A 117 9.52 -9.18 2.01
N GLU A 118 9.62 -8.47 0.87
CA GLU A 118 10.66 -8.70 -0.14
C GLU A 118 12.05 -8.69 0.56
N PRO A 119 12.74 -9.84 0.65
CA PRO A 119 13.92 -9.96 1.48
C PRO A 119 15.08 -9.17 0.87
N LYS A 120 15.87 -8.51 1.73
CA LYS A 120 17.20 -8.00 1.36
C LYS A 120 17.98 -9.15 0.73
N SER A 121 18.18 -9.16 -0.57
CA SER A 121 18.95 -10.22 -1.25
C SER A 121 20.47 -10.20 -0.94
N SER A 122 20.96 -9.60 0.15
CA SER A 122 22.41 -9.42 0.38
C SER A 122 22.99 -9.83 1.73
N ASP A 123 22.23 -10.10 2.80
CA ASP A 123 22.84 -10.32 4.14
C ASP A 123 22.90 -11.78 4.60
N VAL A 124 22.73 -12.75 3.70
CA VAL A 124 22.94 -14.19 4.02
C VAL A 124 24.29 -14.73 3.51
N ARG A 125 25.15 -13.90 2.88
CA ARG A 125 26.50 -14.33 2.44
C ARG A 125 27.65 -13.33 2.70
N LYS A 126 27.53 -12.43 3.67
CA LYS A 126 28.67 -11.55 4.07
C LYS A 126 29.10 -11.66 5.54
N THR A 127 28.62 -12.65 6.27
CA THR A 127 29.09 -12.95 7.64
C THR A 127 30.13 -14.08 7.72
N LEU A 128 30.61 -14.61 6.59
CA LEU A 128 31.65 -15.65 6.58
C LEU A 128 32.93 -15.32 5.79
N HIS A 129 32.97 -14.23 5.01
CA HIS A 129 34.16 -13.90 4.20
C HIS A 129 34.85 -12.56 4.54
N ASN A 130 34.35 -11.83 5.54
CA ASN A 130 34.88 -10.52 5.94
C ASN A 130 35.89 -10.57 7.11
N TRP A 131 36.38 -11.74 7.50
CA TRP A 131 37.39 -11.86 8.57
C TRP A 131 38.75 -12.43 8.09
N VAL A 132 39.02 -12.43 6.77
CA VAL A 132 40.29 -12.95 6.21
C VAL A 132 40.87 -12.10 5.04
N SER A 133 40.16 -11.12 4.48
CA SER A 133 40.64 -10.41 3.27
C SER A 133 40.77 -8.90 3.43
N GLU A 134 41.36 -8.45 4.54
CA GLU A 134 41.70 -7.04 4.75
C GLU A 134 43.21 -6.84 4.96
N GLU A 135 44.04 -7.53 4.16
CA GLU A 135 45.49 -7.28 4.21
C GLU A 135 46.22 -7.06 2.89
N LEU A 136 45.71 -7.37 1.69
CA LEU A 136 46.43 -7.00 0.45
C LEU A 136 45.50 -6.80 -0.75
N ALA A 137 45.23 -5.54 -1.10
CA ALA A 137 45.23 -5.00 -2.47
C ALA A 137 44.37 -3.73 -2.54
N GLY A 138 45.00 -2.61 -2.90
CA GLY A 138 44.30 -1.36 -3.12
C GLY A 138 43.42 -1.35 -4.37
N LYS A 139 42.56 -0.32 -4.41
CA LYS A 139 41.94 0.31 -5.60
C LYS A 139 40.65 -0.35 -6.14
N SER A 140 39.51 0.22 -5.75
CA SER A 140 38.46 0.84 -6.61
C SER A 140 37.05 0.69 -6.01
N SER A 141 36.36 1.81 -5.88
CA SER A 141 35.02 1.92 -5.29
C SER A 141 33.90 1.49 -6.25
N PRO A 142 32.89 0.76 -5.74
CA PRO A 142 31.49 0.97 -6.16
C PRO A 142 30.55 1.03 -4.94
N ALA A 143 30.88 1.83 -3.91
CA ALA A 143 30.12 1.86 -2.65
C ALA A 143 28.88 2.78 -2.65
N ALA A 144 28.70 3.64 -3.66
CA ALA A 144 27.64 4.66 -3.66
C ALA A 144 26.29 4.17 -4.21
N SER A 145 26.26 3.12 -5.04
CA SER A 145 25.04 2.65 -5.71
C SER A 145 24.18 1.74 -4.84
N LEU A 146 24.81 0.93 -3.97
CA LEU A 146 24.12 -0.05 -3.12
C LEU A 146 23.34 0.58 -1.96
N SER A 147 23.75 1.76 -1.48
CA SER A 147 23.09 2.46 -0.39
C SER A 147 21.81 3.20 -0.83
N ALA A 148 21.78 3.70 -2.07
CA ALA A 148 20.61 4.38 -2.64
C ALA A 148 19.46 3.40 -2.94
N GLU A 149 19.76 2.18 -3.42
CA GLU A 149 18.75 1.16 -3.66
C GLU A 149 18.14 0.62 -2.36
N GLY A 150 18.97 0.40 -1.32
CA GLY A 150 18.48 -0.04 -0.01
C GLY A 150 17.50 0.94 0.65
N ASN A 151 17.70 2.24 0.43
CA ASN A 151 16.76 3.27 0.91
C ASN A 151 15.42 3.22 0.17
N GLN A 152 15.43 2.93 -1.13
CA GLN A 152 14.20 2.89 -1.93
C GLN A 152 13.38 1.62 -1.66
N GLU A 153 14.05 0.49 -1.39
CA GLU A 153 13.40 -0.75 -0.96
C GLU A 153 12.66 -0.56 0.37
N GLU A 154 13.32 0.05 1.35
CA GLU A 154 12.71 0.33 2.67
C GLU A 154 11.51 1.28 2.55
N ARG A 155 11.61 2.32 1.71
CA ARG A 155 10.47 3.19 1.40
C ARG A 155 9.30 2.44 0.76
N CYS A 156 9.58 1.46 -0.09
CA CYS A 156 8.54 0.61 -0.68
C CYS A 156 7.86 -0.26 0.38
N LYS A 157 8.64 -0.86 1.30
CA LYS A 157 8.10 -1.65 2.42
C LYS A 157 7.21 -0.81 3.31
N GLN A 158 7.68 0.37 3.72
CA GLN A 158 6.90 1.29 4.55
C GLN A 158 5.61 1.73 3.86
N ALA A 159 5.67 2.13 2.59
CA ALA A 159 4.48 2.53 1.84
C ALA A 159 3.47 1.37 1.71
N ALA A 160 3.95 0.13 1.51
CA ALA A 160 3.09 -1.04 1.44
C ALA A 160 2.42 -1.33 2.78
N GLN A 161 3.14 -1.14 3.90
CA GLN A 161 2.56 -1.31 5.22
C GLN A 161 1.46 -0.30 5.51
N VAL A 162 1.71 0.98 5.21
CA VAL A 162 0.71 2.04 5.40
C VAL A 162 -0.53 1.77 4.54
N VAL A 163 -0.37 1.36 3.29
CA VAL A 163 -1.51 1.01 2.42
C VAL A 163 -2.36 -0.12 3.00
N LEU A 164 -1.75 -1.18 3.52
CA LEU A 164 -2.50 -2.28 4.16
C LEU A 164 -3.26 -1.80 5.40
N ILE A 165 -2.69 -0.89 6.19
CA ILE A 165 -3.35 -0.27 7.34
C ILE A 165 -4.51 0.62 6.86
N SER A 166 -4.29 1.48 5.87
CA SER A 166 -5.33 2.38 5.36
C SER A 166 -6.52 1.62 4.76
N MET A 167 -6.30 0.52 4.04
CA MET A 167 -7.39 -0.32 3.54
C MET A 167 -8.11 -1.06 4.67
N PHE A 168 -7.39 -1.48 5.71
CA PHE A 168 -7.98 -2.08 6.91
C PHE A 168 -8.87 -1.09 7.67
N GLU A 169 -8.42 0.17 7.82
CA GLU A 169 -9.17 1.24 8.46
C GLU A 169 -10.37 1.72 7.63
N LEU A 170 -10.25 1.69 6.29
CA LEU A 170 -11.33 2.04 5.37
C LEU A 170 -12.54 1.11 5.53
N ASN A 171 -12.33 -0.21 5.54
CA ASN A 171 -13.41 -1.17 5.71
C ASN A 171 -12.93 -2.45 6.42
N THR A 172 -12.87 -2.40 7.75
CA THR A 172 -12.36 -3.50 8.59
C THR A 172 -13.06 -4.84 8.35
N PRO A 173 -14.42 -4.94 8.31
CA PRO A 173 -15.09 -6.20 8.04
C PRO A 173 -14.71 -6.79 6.68
N GLU A 174 -14.76 -5.98 5.62
CA GLU A 174 -14.50 -6.44 4.26
C GLU A 174 -13.03 -6.83 4.07
N PHE A 175 -12.10 -6.04 4.63
CA PHE A 175 -10.67 -6.35 4.60
C PHE A 175 -10.35 -7.64 5.36
N THR A 176 -11.02 -7.88 6.50
CA THR A 176 -10.85 -9.13 7.27
C THR A 176 -11.37 -10.34 6.49
N MET A 177 -12.53 -10.22 5.85
CA MET A 177 -13.07 -11.26 4.96
C MET A 177 -12.15 -11.51 3.77
N LEU A 178 -11.54 -10.46 3.21
CA LEU A 178 -10.56 -10.56 2.15
C LEU A 178 -9.35 -11.37 2.60
N LEU A 179 -8.73 -11.02 3.74
CA LEU A 179 -7.59 -11.76 4.29
C LEU A 179 -7.92 -13.22 4.57
N GLY A 180 -9.12 -13.52 5.08
CA GLY A 180 -9.57 -14.89 5.35
C GLY A 180 -9.60 -15.79 4.11
N ALA A 181 -9.72 -15.21 2.91
CA ALA A 181 -9.69 -15.94 1.64
C ALA A 181 -8.27 -16.11 1.06
N LEU A 182 -7.23 -15.50 1.66
CA LEU A 182 -5.84 -15.62 1.20
C LEU A 182 -5.12 -16.81 1.84
N PRO A 183 -4.05 -17.35 1.23
CA PRO A 183 -3.19 -18.36 1.85
C PRO A 183 -2.65 -17.93 3.22
N LYS A 184 -2.42 -18.90 4.11
CA LYS A 184 -2.08 -18.64 5.52
C LYS A 184 -0.83 -17.77 5.71
N THR A 185 0.16 -17.90 4.82
CA THR A 185 1.38 -17.08 4.82
C THR A 185 1.10 -15.59 4.68
N PHE A 186 0.14 -15.20 3.84
CA PHE A 186 -0.27 -13.81 3.67
C PHE A 186 -1.07 -13.31 4.86
N GLN A 187 -1.93 -14.16 5.43
CA GLN A 187 -2.68 -13.85 6.64
C GLN A 187 -1.71 -13.53 7.79
N ASP A 188 -0.73 -14.40 8.05
CA ASP A 188 0.22 -14.23 9.15
C ASP A 188 1.07 -12.97 8.98
N GLY A 189 1.47 -12.64 7.74
CA GLY A 189 2.17 -11.40 7.42
C GLY A 189 1.34 -10.15 7.73
N ALA A 190 0.08 -10.13 7.29
CA ALA A 190 -0.83 -9.01 7.53
C ALA A 190 -1.20 -8.87 9.01
N THR A 191 -1.48 -9.97 9.71
CA THR A 191 -1.85 -9.93 11.15
C THR A 191 -0.73 -9.37 12.02
N LYS A 192 0.53 -9.76 11.79
CA LYS A 192 1.68 -9.20 12.52
C LYS A 192 1.78 -7.69 12.36
N LEU A 193 1.59 -7.21 11.13
CA LEU A 193 1.63 -5.80 10.78
C LEU A 193 0.51 -5.01 11.48
N LEU A 194 -0.74 -5.49 11.36
CA LEU A 194 -1.90 -4.83 11.97
C LEU A 194 -1.85 -4.85 13.49
N HIS A 195 -1.40 -5.94 14.10
CA HIS A 195 -1.25 -6.04 15.56
C HIS A 195 -0.22 -5.03 16.09
N ASN A 196 0.91 -4.88 15.40
CA ASN A 196 1.93 -3.88 15.76
C ASN A 196 1.37 -2.45 15.65
N HIS A 197 0.59 -2.15 14.61
CA HIS A 197 -0.04 -0.85 14.44
C HIS A 197 -0.99 -0.51 15.60
N LEU A 198 -1.89 -1.43 15.96
CA LEU A 198 -2.86 -1.24 17.05
C LEU A 198 -2.18 -1.02 18.40
N LYS A 199 -1.13 -1.80 18.71
CA LYS A 199 -0.35 -1.67 19.95
C LYS A 199 0.39 -0.33 20.02
N ASN A 200 0.90 0.15 18.90
CA ASN A 200 1.60 1.43 18.87
C ASN A 200 0.61 2.61 19.00
N SER A 201 -0.54 2.51 18.33
CA SER A 201 -1.62 3.49 18.45
C SER A 201 -2.18 3.59 19.88
N SER A 202 -2.28 2.47 20.61
CA SER A 202 -2.73 2.47 22.01
C SER A 202 -1.72 3.12 22.96
N ASN A 203 -0.42 3.04 22.65
CA ASN A 203 0.62 3.63 23.48
C ASN A 203 0.68 5.16 23.33
N THR A 204 0.42 5.69 22.13
CA THR A 204 0.36 7.13 21.87
C THR A 204 -0.87 7.82 22.46
N SER A 205 -1.95 7.08 22.75
CA SER A 205 -3.15 7.60 23.43
C SER A 205 -3.07 7.62 24.97
N SER A 206 -1.92 7.24 25.55
CA SER A 206 -1.76 7.12 27.01
C SER A 206 -1.35 8.44 27.71
N GLY A 207 -1.24 9.54 26.98
CA GLY A 207 -1.04 10.88 27.55
C GLY A 207 -2.35 11.64 27.54
N VAL A 208 -2.93 11.86 28.73
CA VAL A 208 -4.21 12.54 29.02
C VAL A 208 -5.43 11.59 29.06
N VAL A 209 -5.65 10.99 30.23
CA VAL A 209 -6.98 10.54 30.67
C VAL A 209 -7.30 11.25 31.98
N SER A 210 -8.20 12.25 31.91
CA SER A 210 -8.95 12.75 33.06
C SER A 210 -10.19 11.86 33.25
N PRO A 211 -10.59 11.52 34.49
CA PRO A 211 -11.67 10.56 34.70
C PRO A 211 -13.02 11.28 34.92
N HIS A 212 -13.93 11.24 33.94
CA HIS A 212 -15.38 11.14 34.18
C HIS A 212 -16.18 10.82 32.90
N GLU A 213 -16.78 9.62 32.93
CA GLU A 213 -18.18 9.30 32.58
C GLU A 213 -18.70 9.14 31.12
N TYR A 214 -19.57 8.12 31.02
CA TYR A 214 -20.54 7.70 29.99
C TYR A 214 -20.11 6.99 28.68
N ARG A 215 -20.18 5.65 28.74
CA ARG A 215 -21.22 4.81 28.08
C ARG A 215 -21.65 5.24 26.67
N ASN A 216 -20.99 4.70 25.66
CA ASN A 216 -21.59 4.33 24.37
C ASN A 216 -20.80 3.16 23.78
N HIS A 217 -21.49 2.09 23.39
CA HIS A 217 -20.88 0.93 22.73
C HIS A 217 -20.47 1.29 21.29
N HIS A 218 -19.40 2.05 21.16
CA HIS A 218 -18.57 2.04 19.97
C HIS A 218 -17.49 0.99 20.24
N LEU A 219 -17.67 -0.22 19.70
CA LEU A 219 -16.65 -1.28 19.81
C LEU A 219 -15.33 -0.67 19.34
N SER A 220 -14.37 -0.51 20.23
CA SER A 220 -13.06 0.03 19.85
C SER A 220 -12.47 -0.88 18.77
N LEU A 221 -11.75 -0.33 17.78
CA LEU A 221 -11.03 -1.10 16.75
C LEU A 221 -10.33 -2.36 17.30
N PRO A 222 -9.68 -2.33 18.50
CA PRO A 222 -9.13 -3.53 19.15
C PRO A 222 -10.16 -4.66 19.38
N PHE A 223 -11.40 -4.33 19.74
CA PHE A 223 -12.49 -5.29 19.95
C PHE A 223 -13.00 -5.86 18.63
N MET A 224 -13.17 -5.04 17.58
CA MET A 224 -13.62 -5.55 16.27
C MET A 224 -12.58 -6.47 15.64
N VAL A 225 -11.29 -6.12 15.73
CA VAL A 225 -10.18 -6.98 15.31
C VAL A 225 -10.18 -8.27 16.11
N SER A 226 -10.27 -8.20 17.44
CA SER A 226 -10.26 -9.40 18.27
C SER A 226 -11.47 -10.30 18.00
N HIS A 227 -12.67 -9.73 17.78
CA HIS A 227 -13.89 -10.51 17.58
C HIS A 227 -13.97 -11.10 16.17
N ALA A 228 -13.63 -10.33 15.12
CA ALA A 228 -13.53 -10.84 13.76
C ALA A 228 -12.40 -11.87 13.63
N TRP A 229 -11.30 -11.69 14.36
CA TRP A 229 -10.19 -12.64 14.43
C TRP A 229 -10.57 -13.91 15.20
N ILE A 230 -11.29 -13.83 16.32
CA ILE A 230 -11.87 -14.99 17.02
C ILE A 230 -12.82 -15.76 16.09
N MET A 231 -13.61 -15.09 15.26
CA MET A 231 -14.48 -15.79 14.30
C MET A 231 -13.70 -16.50 13.19
N CYS A 232 -12.60 -15.93 12.69
CA CYS A 232 -11.77 -16.56 11.66
C CYS A 232 -10.81 -17.65 12.19
N HIS A 233 -10.28 -17.53 13.40
CA HIS A 233 -9.32 -18.47 13.99
C HIS A 233 -9.93 -19.46 15.00
N GLY A 234 -11.08 -19.14 15.59
CA GLY A 234 -11.73 -19.95 16.64
C GLY A 234 -12.56 -21.13 16.14
N GLY A 235 -12.49 -21.49 14.85
CA GLY A 235 -13.22 -22.65 14.32
C GLY A 235 -14.74 -22.46 14.20
N TRP A 236 -15.24 -21.22 14.30
CA TRP A 236 -16.65 -20.89 14.05
C TRP A 236 -16.89 -20.55 12.56
N CYS A 237 -16.31 -21.32 11.64
CA CYS A 237 -16.88 -21.44 10.30
C CYS A 237 -18.07 -22.40 10.40
N HIS A 238 -19.19 -21.90 10.94
CA HIS A 238 -20.45 -22.61 10.79
C HIS A 238 -20.87 -22.54 9.32
N ASP A 239 -20.75 -23.70 8.69
CA ASP A 239 -21.33 -24.11 7.43
C ASP A 239 -22.67 -23.40 7.16
N ARG A 240 -22.64 -22.37 6.30
CA ARG A 240 -23.86 -21.87 5.65
C ARG A 240 -23.94 -22.47 4.25
N ARG A 241 -24.17 -23.78 4.23
CA ARG A 241 -24.83 -24.47 3.13
C ARG A 241 -26.25 -23.91 3.03
N TRP A 242 -26.48 -23.11 1.99
CA TRP A 242 -27.82 -22.67 1.60
C TRP A 242 -28.64 -23.88 1.16
N HIS A 243 -29.78 -24.09 1.82
CA HIS A 243 -30.99 -24.70 1.27
C HIS A 243 -32.03 -23.59 1.17
#